data_AF-A0A9D8QUC6-F1
#
_entry.id   AF-A0A9D8QUC6-F1
#
_cell.length_a   1.000
_cell.length_b   1.000
_cell.length_c   1.000
_cell.angle_alpha   90.00
_cell.angle_beta   90.00
_cell.angle_gamma   90.00
#
_symmetry.space_group_name_H-M   'P 1'
#
loop_
_entity.id
_entity.type
_entity.pdbx_description
1 polymer ?
#
loop_
_entity_poly.entity_id
_entity_poly.type
_entity_poly.pdbx_seq_one_letter_code
_entity_poly.pdbx_strand_id
1 'polypeptide(L)'
;MTITQDGINITKRFFEAIEILRLDKYIRGVQTFTRNHGINYWNMMTIRKEPDKHILKPEYILWLCDDYNISLEWIMNGNGMFYKSKHNHD
;
A
#
# COMPACT_ATOMS: atom_id res chain seq x y z
N MET A 1 -10.12 -0.87 19.76
CA MET A 1 -8.92 -1.63 19.37
C MET A 1 -7.78 -0.63 19.24
N THR A 2 -6.61 -0.91 19.80
CA THR A 2 -5.44 -0.03 19.69
C THR A 2 -4.56 -0.54 18.56
N ILE A 3 -4.33 0.29 17.53
CA ILE A 3 -3.37 -0.03 16.46
C ILE A 3 -1.97 0.28 17.00
N THR A 4 -1.06 -0.69 16.92
CA THR A 4 0.33 -0.50 17.38
C THR A 4 1.08 0.45 16.44
N GLN A 5 2.25 0.93 16.89
CA GLN A 5 3.10 1.76 16.03
C GLN A 5 3.48 1.05 14.72
N ASP A 6 3.65 -0.26 14.74
CA ASP A 6 3.94 -1.06 13.54
C ASP A 6 2.77 -1.03 12.55
N GLY A 7 1.52 -1.19 13.03
CA GLY A 7 0.33 -1.08 12.18
C GLY A 7 0.17 0.30 11.54
N ILE A 8 0.48 1.35 12.31
CA ILE A 8 0.50 2.74 11.80
C ILE A 8 1.58 2.89 10.71
N ASN A 9 2.77 2.35 10.94
CA ASN A 9 3.89 2.43 9.99
C ASN A 9 3.61 1.67 8.69
N ILE A 10 3.01 0.48 8.78
CA ILE A 10 2.55 -0.29 7.61
C ILE A 10 1.52 0.52 6.82
N THR A 11 0.55 1.14 7.49
CA THR A 11 -0.46 1.98 6.84
C THR A 11 0.17 3.18 6.14
N LYS A 12 1.16 3.84 6.76
CA LYS A 12 1.90 4.94 6.14
C LYS A 12 2.64 4.49 4.89
N ARG A 13 3.36 3.35 4.95
CA ARG A 13 4.08 2.79 3.80
C ARG A 13 3.17 2.35 2.66
N PHE A 14 1.98 1.86 2.96
CA PHE A 14 0.97 1.57 1.93
C PHE A 14 0.61 2.83 1.12
N PHE A 15 0.39 3.97 1.78
CA PHE A 15 0.12 5.23 1.07
C PHE A 15 1.36 5.83 0.41
N GLU A 16 2.53 5.66 1.01
CA GLU A 16 3.81 6.02 0.40
C GLU A 16 4.03 5.28 -0.92
N ALA A 17 3.73 3.98 -0.94
CA ALA A 17 3.81 3.17 -2.15
C ALA A 17 2.85 3.67 -3.25
N ILE A 18 1.62 4.07 -2.89
CA ILE A 18 0.70 4.70 -3.85
C ILE A 18 1.29 6.01 -4.42
N GLU A 19 1.96 6.82 -3.60
CA GLU A 19 2.63 8.05 -4.09
C GLU A 19 3.83 7.74 -4.99
N ILE A 20 4.66 6.75 -4.63
CA ILE A 20 5.78 6.28 -5.47
C ILE A 20 5.26 5.82 -6.84
N LEU A 21 4.22 4.97 -6.87
CA LEU A 21 3.59 4.54 -8.12
C LEU A 21 3.01 5.69 -8.94
N ARG A 22 2.50 6.74 -8.26
CA ARG A 22 2.00 7.95 -8.93
C ARG A 22 3.14 8.74 -9.56
N LEU A 23 4.26 8.91 -8.86
CA LEU A 23 5.45 9.59 -9.37
C LEU A 23 6.08 8.83 -10.55
N ASP A 24 6.11 7.50 -10.46
CA ASP A 24 6.57 6.60 -11.53
C ASP A 24 5.55 6.43 -12.66
N LYS A 25 4.39 7.11 -12.57
CA LYS A 25 3.33 7.17 -13.59
C LYS A 25 2.60 5.84 -13.86
N TYR A 26 2.66 4.88 -12.94
CA TYR A 26 1.85 3.66 -13.01
C TYR A 26 0.37 3.93 -12.72
N ILE A 27 0.08 4.85 -11.80
CA ILE A 27 -1.29 5.23 -11.41
C ILE A 27 -1.44 6.74 -11.26
N ARG A 28 -2.68 7.24 -11.22
CA ARG A 28 -2.94 8.67 -10.93
C ARG A 28 -3.00 8.97 -9.44
N GLY A 29 -3.10 7.95 -8.60
CA GLY A 29 -3.16 8.05 -7.14
C GLY A 29 -4.17 7.08 -6.54
N VAL A 30 -4.58 7.33 -5.30
CA VAL A 30 -5.46 6.46 -4.50
C VAL A 30 -6.75 6.10 -5.24
N GLN A 31 -7.34 7.03 -5.98
CA GLN A 31 -8.60 6.80 -6.69
C GLN A 31 -8.49 5.70 -7.77
N THR A 32 -7.34 5.61 -8.45
CA THR A 32 -7.11 4.54 -9.43
C THR A 32 -7.13 3.18 -8.75
N PHE A 33 -6.38 3.04 -7.66
CA PHE A 33 -6.32 1.81 -6.86
C PHE A 33 -7.72 1.43 -6.35
N THR A 34 -8.44 2.37 -5.71
CA THR A 34 -9.75 2.06 -5.13
C THR A 34 -10.77 1.65 -6.18
N ARG A 35 -10.74 2.27 -7.37
CA ARG A 35 -11.65 1.91 -8.47
C ARG A 35 -11.36 0.52 -9.01
N ASN A 36 -10.09 0.15 -9.18
CA ASN A 36 -9.69 -1.15 -9.72
C ASN A 36 -10.11 -2.31 -8.82
N HIS A 37 -10.20 -2.08 -7.51
CA HIS A 37 -10.57 -3.10 -6.51
C HIS A 37 -11.96 -2.93 -5.91
N GLY A 38 -12.81 -2.04 -6.46
CA GLY A 38 -14.18 -1.81 -5.93
C GLY A 38 -14.22 -1.26 -4.50
N ILE A 39 -13.17 -0.58 -4.04
CA ILE A 39 -13.06 -0.02 -2.70
C ILE A 39 -13.73 1.36 -2.66
N ASN A 40 -14.43 1.65 -1.56
CA ASN A 40 -14.91 3.00 -1.31
C ASN A 40 -13.74 3.98 -1.08
N TYR A 41 -13.61 4.99 -1.95
CA TYR A 41 -12.55 5.98 -1.89
C TYR A 41 -12.47 6.72 -0.54
N TRP A 42 -13.62 7.10 0.03
CA TRP A 42 -13.66 7.82 1.30
C TRP A 42 -13.18 6.97 2.47
N ASN A 43 -13.46 5.67 2.48
CA ASN A 43 -12.89 4.76 3.49
C ASN A 43 -11.37 4.77 3.43
N MET A 44 -10.78 4.76 2.23
CA MET A 44 -9.34 4.80 2.05
C MET A 44 -8.73 6.14 2.50
N MET A 45 -9.41 7.25 2.20
CA MET A 45 -8.98 8.58 2.68
C MET A 45 -9.07 8.73 4.20
N THR A 46 -10.08 8.12 4.82
CA THR A 46 -10.22 8.08 6.28
C THR A 46 -9.08 7.30 6.93
N ILE A 47 -8.74 6.11 6.39
CA ILE A 47 -7.58 5.32 6.86
C ILE A 47 -6.28 6.14 6.72
N ARG A 48 -6.10 6.87 5.61
CA ARG A 48 -4.91 7.74 5.40
C ARG A 48 -4.80 8.84 6.45
N LYS A 49 -5.92 9.48 6.78
CA LYS A 49 -5.98 10.60 7.73
C LYS A 49 -5.82 10.16 9.18
N GLU A 50 -6.35 8.98 9.51
CA GLU A 50 -6.46 8.48 10.88
C GLU A 50 -5.93 7.03 10.99
N PRO A 51 -4.63 6.79 10.70
CA PRO A 51 -4.04 5.45 10.63
C PRO A 51 -3.96 4.73 11.99
N ASP A 52 -4.16 5.46 13.09
CA ASP A 52 -4.23 4.97 14.46
C ASP A 52 -5.65 4.50 14.86
N LYS A 53 -6.67 4.84 14.07
CA LYS A 53 -8.09 4.55 14.37
C LYS A 53 -8.72 3.53 13.45
N HIS A 54 -8.26 3.41 12.21
CA HIS A 54 -8.86 2.55 11.19
C HIS A 54 -7.87 1.52 10.67
N ILE A 55 -8.33 0.27 10.58
CA ILE A 55 -7.50 -0.85 10.13
C ILE A 55 -7.35 -0.80 8.61
N LEU A 56 -6.11 -0.76 8.14
CA LEU A 56 -5.80 -1.11 6.75
C LEU A 56 -5.99 -2.62 6.58
N LYS A 57 -6.88 -3.00 5.69
CA LYS A 57 -7.16 -4.42 5.47
C LYS A 57 -5.97 -5.11 4.79
N PRO A 58 -5.53 -6.30 5.27
CA PRO A 58 -4.39 -7.00 4.69
C PRO A 58 -4.51 -7.29 3.19
N GLU A 59 -5.72 -7.58 2.70
CA GLU A 59 -5.96 -7.84 1.27
C GLU A 59 -5.62 -6.63 0.39
N TYR A 60 -5.73 -5.40 0.90
CA TYR A 60 -5.34 -4.21 0.13
C TYR A 60 -3.83 -4.14 -0.07
N ILE A 61 -3.05 -4.59 0.92
CA ILE A 61 -1.59 -4.70 0.81
C ILE A 61 -1.22 -5.75 -0.24
N LEU A 62 -1.87 -6.92 -0.21
CA LEU A 62 -1.65 -7.98 -1.19
C LEU A 62 -1.94 -7.50 -2.61
N TRP A 63 -3.10 -6.88 -2.83
CA TRP A 63 -3.46 -6.32 -4.13
C TRP A 63 -2.46 -5.28 -4.64
N LEU A 64 -1.98 -4.38 -3.76
CA LEU A 64 -0.97 -3.40 -4.14
C LEU A 64 0.36 -4.08 -4.54
N CYS A 65 0.77 -5.13 -3.82
CA CYS A 65 2.01 -5.86 -4.11
C CYS A 65 1.93 -6.65 -5.42
N ASP A 66 0.78 -7.24 -5.71
CA ASP A 66 0.59 -8.09 -6.88
C ASP A 66 0.37 -7.29 -8.16
N ASP A 67 -0.45 -6.24 -8.11
CA ASP A 67 -0.78 -5.42 -9.28
C ASP A 67 0.42 -4.59 -9.77
N TYR A 68 1.30 -4.16 -8.86
CA TYR A 68 2.37 -3.20 -9.15
C TYR A 68 3.77 -3.71 -8.85
N ASN A 69 3.92 -5.02 -8.62
CA ASN A 69 5.21 -5.66 -8.35
C ASN A 69 6.00 -5.02 -7.19
N ILE A 70 5.28 -4.61 -6.13
CA ILE A 70 5.87 -4.01 -4.92
C ILE A 70 6.27 -5.10 -3.92
N SER A 71 7.41 -4.94 -3.27
CA SER A 71 7.90 -5.85 -2.24
C SER A 71 7.02 -5.80 -0.98
N LEU A 72 6.48 -6.96 -0.60
CA LEU A 72 5.77 -7.11 0.66
C LEU A 72 6.68 -6.83 1.86
N GLU A 73 7.96 -7.24 1.78
CA GLU A 73 8.95 -6.98 2.83
C GLU A 73 9.13 -5.48 3.04
N TRP A 74 9.20 -4.71 1.95
CA TRP A 74 9.30 -3.26 2.04
C TRP A 74 8.06 -2.63 2.69
N ILE A 75 6.86 -3.08 2.34
CA ILE A 75 5.62 -2.59 2.98
C ILE A 75 5.56 -2.95 4.47
N MET A 76 5.93 -4.18 4.83
CA MET A 76 5.78 -4.68 6.19
C MET A 76 6.86 -4.13 7.13
N ASN A 77 8.10 -4.03 6.65
CA ASN A 77 9.27 -3.74 7.49
C ASN A 77 9.89 -2.38 7.20
N GLY A 78 9.67 -1.80 6.03
CA GLY A 78 10.32 -0.56 5.60
C GLY A 78 11.79 -0.72 5.23
N ASN A 79 12.23 -1.95 4.97
CA ASN A 79 13.60 -2.28 4.56
C ASN A 79 13.59 -3.02 3.22
N GLY A 80 14.77 -3.14 2.61
CA GLY A 80 14.93 -3.77 1.30
C GLY A 80 14.51 -2.86 0.13
N MET A 81 14.33 -3.46 -1.04
CA MET A 81 13.99 -2.76 -2.28
C MET A 81 12.47 -2.55 -2.38
N PHE A 82 12.06 -1.40 -2.92
CA PHE A 82 10.65 -1.08 -3.13
C PHE A 82 9.97 -2.05 -4.11
N TYR A 83 10.57 -2.26 -5.28
CA TYR A 83 10.08 -3.21 -6.27
C TYR A 83 10.64 -4.60 -6.01
N LYS A 84 9.82 -5.65 -6.25
CA LYS A 84 10.30 -7.04 -6.24
C LYS A 84 11.39 -7.18 -7.32
N SER A 85 12.52 -7.80 -6.99
CA SER A 85 13.49 -8.19 -8.00
C SER A 85 12.83 -9.17 -8.96
N LYS A 86 12.98 -8.95 -10.27
CA LYS A 86 12.61 -9.99 -11.24
C LYS A 86 13.51 -11.18 -10.97
N HIS A 87 12.95 -12.25 -10.39
CA HIS A 87 13.61 -13.54 -10.48
C HIS A 87 13.59 -13.93 -11.95
N ASN A 88 14.73 -13.75 -12.64
CA ASN A 88 14.97 -14.47 -13.88
C ASN A 88 14.97 -15.95 -13.47
N HIS A 89 13.89 -16.66 -13.78
CA HIS A 89 13.97 -18.10 -13.88
C HIS A 89 14.75 -18.39 -15.16
N ASP A 90 16.05 -18.61 -15.00
CA ASP A 90 16.86 -19.41 -15.93
C ASP A 90 16.36 -20.88 -15.92
#